data_AF-A0A7V3RNN1-F1
#
_entry.id   AF-A0A7V3RNN1-F1
#
_cell.length_a   1.000
_cell.length_b   1.000
_cell.length_c   1.000
_cell.angle_alpha   90.00
_cell.angle_beta   90.00
_cell.angle_gamma   90.00
#
_symmetry.space_group_name_H-M   'P 1'
#
loop_
_entity.id
_entity.type
_entity.pdbx_description
1 polymer ?
#
loop_
_entity_poly.entity_id
_entity_poly.type
_entity_poly.pdbx_seq_one_letter_code
_entity_poly.pdbx_strand_id
1 'polypeptide(L)'
;MTQEQILNDVASILRNFNGREYSGDIGLDTRFFGDLGLASIDAVVLGETLEAHYGRKLPFHLFMADLGRRAVRDIPLGELVAFLHNHLNISTTIG
;
A
#
# COMPACT_ATOMS: atom_id res chain seq x y z
N MET A 1 -5.19 13.18 -6.49
CA MET A 1 -4.61 11.93 -7.05
C MET A 1 -5.72 10.89 -7.06
N THR A 2 -5.96 10.18 -8.16
CA THR A 2 -7.05 9.18 -8.22
C THR A 2 -6.60 7.83 -7.67
N GLN A 3 -7.55 6.98 -7.26
CA GLN A 3 -7.24 5.60 -6.82
C GLN A 3 -6.53 4.81 -7.92
N GLU A 4 -6.89 5.00 -9.19
CA GLU A 4 -6.25 4.33 -10.33
C GLU A 4 -4.78 4.74 -10.49
N GLN A 5 -4.46 6.02 -10.32
CA GLN A 5 -3.07 6.49 -10.37
C GLN A 5 -2.23 5.89 -9.24
N ILE A 6 -2.79 5.86 -8.03
CA ILE A 6 -2.12 5.31 -6.84
C ILE A 6 -1.93 3.80 -7.00
N LEU A 7 -2.95 3.09 -7.48
CA LEU A 7 -2.87 1.67 -7.76
C LEU A 7 -1.76 1.39 -8.76
N ASN A 8 -1.68 2.14 -9.85
CA ASN A 8 -0.66 1.95 -10.88
C ASN A 8 0.75 2.20 -10.34
N ASP A 9 0.91 3.24 -9.52
CA ASP A 9 2.17 3.61 -8.89
C ASP A 9 2.63 2.55 -7.88
N VAL A 10 1.73 2.11 -6.98
CA VAL A 10 1.99 1.02 -6.03
C VAL A 10 2.26 -0.29 -6.77
N ALA A 11 1.52 -0.60 -7.83
CA ALA A 11 1.73 -1.79 -8.65
C ALA A 11 3.11 -1.76 -9.33
N SER A 12 3.57 -0.59 -9.78
CA SER A 12 4.89 -0.42 -10.39
C SER A 12 6.01 -0.64 -9.37
N ILE A 13 5.84 -0.11 -8.14
CA ILE A 13 6.75 -0.34 -7.02
C ILE A 13 6.78 -1.82 -6.67
N LEU A 14 5.62 -2.45 -6.49
CA LEU A 14 5.47 -3.88 -6.18
C LEU A 14 6.09 -4.78 -7.26
N ARG A 15 5.97 -4.41 -8.54
CA ARG A 15 6.61 -5.11 -9.68
C ARG A 15 8.13 -5.10 -9.63
N ASN A 16 8.73 -4.11 -8.98
CA ASN A 16 10.18 -4.01 -8.79
C ASN A 16 10.59 -4.26 -7.34
N PHE A 17 9.67 -4.70 -6.49
CA PHE A 17 9.91 -4.83 -5.06
C PHE A 17 10.66 -6.14 -4.77
N ASN A 18 11.83 -6.03 -4.15
CA ASN A 18 12.68 -7.17 -3.78
C ASN A 18 13.06 -8.10 -4.94
N GLY A 19 13.15 -7.59 -6.18
CA GLY A 19 13.55 -8.37 -7.36
C GLY A 19 12.52 -9.42 -7.80
N ARG A 20 11.28 -9.34 -7.30
CA ARG A 20 10.17 -10.19 -7.74
C ARG A 20 9.51 -9.56 -8.96
N GLU A 21 9.73 -10.14 -10.15
CA GLU A 21 9.03 -9.73 -11.37
C GLU A 21 7.60 -10.26 -11.36
N TYR A 22 6.68 -9.46 -10.84
CA TYR A 22 5.26 -9.80 -10.81
C TYR A 22 4.59 -9.49 -12.17
N SER A 23 4.41 -10.52 -12.99
CA SER A 23 3.79 -10.39 -14.32
C SER A 23 2.25 -10.42 -14.30
N GLY A 24 1.64 -10.65 -13.14
CA GLY A 24 0.18 -10.68 -12.96
C GLY A 24 -0.49 -9.31 -13.06
N ASP A 25 -1.81 -9.32 -13.15
CA ASP A 25 -2.65 -8.12 -13.03
C ASP A 25 -2.74 -7.72 -11.55
N ILE A 26 -2.26 -6.53 -11.22
CA ILE A 26 -2.30 -5.99 -9.86
C ILE A 26 -3.48 -5.03 -9.78
N GLY A 27 -4.58 -5.51 -9.17
CA GLY A 27 -5.84 -4.79 -9.01
C GLY A 27 -6.18 -4.52 -7.55
N LEU A 28 -7.31 -3.86 -7.30
CA LEU A 28 -7.78 -3.58 -5.93
C LEU A 28 -8.14 -4.86 -5.13
N ASP A 29 -8.44 -5.96 -5.83
CA ASP A 29 -8.73 -7.26 -5.21
C ASP A 29 -7.45 -8.08 -4.91
N THR A 30 -6.29 -7.65 -5.44
CA THR A 30 -5.00 -8.32 -5.24
C THR A 30 -4.63 -8.35 -3.76
N ARG A 31 -4.18 -9.51 -3.29
CA ARG A 31 -3.93 -9.80 -1.89
C ARG A 31 -2.45 -9.77 -1.55
N PHE A 32 -2.06 -9.02 -0.52
CA PHE A 32 -0.66 -8.89 -0.13
C PHE A 32 -0.04 -10.23 0.25
N PHE A 33 -0.73 -10.99 1.10
CA PHE A 33 -0.17 -12.23 1.63
C PHE A 33 -0.48 -13.42 0.72
N GLY A 34 -1.71 -13.50 0.20
CA GLY A 34 -2.19 -14.63 -0.57
C GLY A 34 -1.84 -14.59 -2.05
N ASP A 35 -1.80 -13.40 -2.67
CA ASP A 35 -1.49 -13.25 -4.09
C ASP A 35 0.00 -12.91 -4.26
N LEU A 36 0.43 -11.80 -3.66
CA LEU A 36 1.81 -11.30 -3.79
C LEU A 36 2.83 -12.07 -2.93
N GLY A 37 2.37 -12.85 -1.95
CA GLY A 37 3.26 -13.58 -1.04
C GLY A 37 4.17 -12.65 -0.22
N LEU A 38 3.68 -11.44 0.09
CA LEU A 38 4.37 -10.47 0.94
C LEU A 38 4.20 -10.87 2.40
N ALA A 39 5.26 -10.73 3.18
CA ALA A 39 5.21 -10.88 4.63
C ALA A 39 4.84 -9.54 5.28
N SER A 40 4.50 -9.56 6.58
CA SER A 40 4.17 -8.33 7.32
C SER A 40 5.33 -7.32 7.30
N ILE A 41 6.57 -7.81 7.20
CA ILE A 41 7.76 -6.98 7.07
C ILE A 41 7.85 -6.30 5.69
N ASP A 42 7.47 -7.00 4.61
CA ASP A 42 7.43 -6.43 3.26
C ASP A 42 6.41 -5.28 3.21
N ALA A 43 5.27 -5.42 3.89
CA ALA A 43 4.27 -4.36 3.96
C ALA A 43 4.84 -3.10 4.63
N VAL A 44 5.56 -3.23 5.76
CA VAL A 44 6.21 -2.10 6.43
C VAL A 44 7.21 -1.41 5.51
N VAL A 45 8.08 -2.18 4.84
CA VAL A 45 9.09 -1.65 3.91
C VAL A 45 8.43 -1.00 2.67
N LEU A 46 7.31 -1.55 2.18
CA LEU A 46 6.53 -0.93 1.12
C LEU A 46 5.99 0.43 1.57
N GLY A 47 5.50 0.54 2.81
CA GLY A 47 5.09 1.79 3.40
C GLY A 47 6.20 2.85 3.37
N GLU A 48 7.39 2.50 3.83
CA GLU A 48 8.55 3.40 3.81
C GLU A 48 8.96 3.79 2.38
N THR A 49 8.89 2.84 1.44
CA THR A 49 9.16 3.08 0.02
C THR A 49 8.16 4.06 -0.57
N LEU A 50 6.88 3.92 -0.26
CA LEU A 50 5.82 4.84 -0.68
C LEU A 50 5.97 6.22 -0.05
N GLU A 51 6.38 6.30 1.23
CA GLU A 51 6.70 7.56 1.90
C GLU A 51 7.84 8.30 1.21
N ALA A 52 8.91 7.57 0.86
CA ALA A 52 10.05 8.11 0.12
C ALA A 52 9.66 8.53 -1.30
N HIS A 53 8.86 7.71 -2.00
CA HIS A 53 8.41 7.97 -3.37
C HIS A 53 7.48 9.18 -3.46
N TYR A 54 6.52 9.30 -2.55
CA TYR A 54 5.62 10.45 -2.49
C TYR A 54 6.20 11.65 -1.73
N GLY A 55 7.40 11.51 -1.13
CA GLY A 55 8.05 12.56 -0.35
C GLY A 55 7.23 13.03 0.86
N ARG A 56 6.42 12.15 1.47
CA ARG A 56 5.48 12.51 2.54
C ARG A 56 5.44 11.45 3.62
N LYS A 57 5.12 11.85 4.86
CA LYS A 57 4.85 10.89 5.92
C LYS A 57 3.48 10.24 5.75
N LEU A 58 3.47 8.92 5.71
CA LEU A 58 2.29 8.07 5.70
C LEU A 58 2.25 7.34 7.04
N PRO A 59 1.15 7.41 7.81
CA PRO A 59 1.05 6.65 9.03
C PRO A 59 0.76 5.17 8.75
N PHE A 60 1.71 4.49 8.09
CA PHE A 60 1.59 3.09 7.70
C PHE A 60 1.50 2.17 8.93
N HIS A 61 2.15 2.56 10.03
CA HIS A 61 2.01 1.92 11.33
C HIS A 61 0.56 1.94 11.85
N LEU A 62 -0.21 3.01 11.62
CA LEU A 62 -1.63 3.06 12.00
C LEU A 62 -2.46 2.10 11.15
N PHE A 63 -2.15 2.03 9.85
CA PHE A 63 -2.80 1.09 8.94
C PHE A 63 -2.53 -0.36 9.37
N MET A 64 -1.27 -0.73 9.64
CA MET A 64 -0.90 -2.06 10.15
C MET A 64 -1.56 -2.36 11.51
N ALA A 65 -1.62 -1.39 12.41
CA ALA A 65 -2.27 -1.56 13.72
C ALA A 65 -3.77 -1.80 13.57
N ASP A 66 -4.45 -1.13 12.63
CA ASP A 66 -5.86 -1.34 12.35
C ASP A 66 -6.13 -2.72 11.74
N LEU A 67 -5.28 -3.16 10.80
CA LEU A 67 -5.35 -4.50 10.21
C LEU A 67 -5.11 -5.60 11.24
N GLY A 68 -4.13 -5.40 12.13
CA GLY A 68 -3.89 -6.28 13.27
C GLY A 68 -5.10 -6.36 14.21
N ARG A 69 -5.74 -5.21 14.50
CA ARG A 69 -6.96 -5.15 15.31
C ARG A 69 -8.13 -5.88 14.65
N ARG A 70 -8.27 -5.76 13.34
CA ARG A 70 -9.32 -6.45 12.55
C ARG A 70 -8.99 -7.93 12.28
N ALA A 71 -7.86 -8.44 12.78
CA ALA A 71 -7.35 -9.78 12.51
C ALA A 71 -7.29 -10.10 11.00
N VAL A 72 -7.00 -9.07 10.20
CA VAL A 72 -6.88 -9.18 8.75
C VAL A 72 -5.60 -9.95 8.45
N ARG A 73 -5.77 -11.22 8.09
CA ARG A 73 -4.68 -12.10 7.65
C ARG A 73 -4.18 -11.76 6.26
N ASP A 74 -5.05 -11.16 5.45
CA ASP A 74 -4.72 -10.82 4.08
C ASP A 74 -5.21 -9.42 3.75
N ILE A 75 -4.26 -8.54 3.42
CA ILE A 75 -4.56 -7.13 3.14
C ILE A 75 -4.84 -7.02 1.64
N PRO A 76 -6.07 -6.66 1.23
CA PRO A 76 -6.32 -6.35 -0.16
C PRO A 76 -5.63 -5.04 -0.52
N LEU A 77 -5.05 -4.97 -1.71
CA LEU A 77 -4.39 -3.79 -2.24
C LEU A 77 -5.36 -2.60 -2.31
N GLY A 78 -6.66 -2.85 -2.48
CA GLY A 78 -7.70 -1.84 -2.41
C GLY A 78 -7.76 -1.09 -1.08
N GLU A 79 -7.50 -1.75 0.07
CA GLU A 79 -7.42 -1.06 1.37
C GLU A 79 -6.21 -0.13 1.42
N LEU A 80 -5.07 -0.56 0.90
CA LEU A 80 -3.88 0.28 0.82
C LEU A 80 -4.09 1.48 -0.12
N VAL A 81 -4.64 1.24 -1.32
CA VAL A 81 -4.92 2.30 -2.29
C VAL A 81 -5.94 3.29 -1.73
N ALA A 82 -6.98 2.82 -1.04
CA ALA A 82 -7.95 3.68 -0.39
C ALA A 82 -7.31 4.51 0.74
N PHE A 83 -6.45 3.91 1.56
CA PHE A 83 -5.70 4.60 2.61
C PHE A 83 -4.78 5.68 2.03
N LEU A 84 -4.01 5.34 0.99
CA LEU A 84 -3.14 6.27 0.27
C LEU A 84 -3.95 7.38 -0.38
N HIS A 85 -5.06 7.05 -1.04
CA HIS A 85 -5.95 8.02 -1.67
C HIS A 85 -6.48 9.01 -0.64
N ASN A 86 -7.00 8.53 0.47
CA ASN A 86 -7.45 9.39 1.55
C ASN A 86 -6.31 10.29 2.00
N HIS A 87 -5.16 9.74 2.42
CA HIS A 87 -4.04 10.54 2.89
C HIS A 87 -3.49 11.50 1.83
N LEU A 88 -3.41 11.12 0.55
CA LEU A 88 -2.84 11.93 -0.55
C LEU A 88 -3.78 13.07 -0.93
N ASN A 89 -5.07 12.92 -0.66
CA ASN A 89 -6.10 13.87 -1.01
C ASN A 89 -6.55 14.75 0.17
N ILE A 90 -6.25 14.35 1.42
CA ILE A 90 -6.22 15.30 2.56
C ILE A 90 -5.00 16.21 2.43
N SER A 91 -5.08 17.13 1.48
CA SER A 91 -4.32 18.37 1.49
C SER A 91 -4.83 19.21 2.67
N THR A 92 -4.09 19.20 3.78
CA THR A 92 -4.13 20.26 4.80
C THR A 92 -5.49 20.55 5.44
N THR A 93 -5.72 20.01 6.64
CA THR A 93 -6.47 20.74 7.68
C THR A 93 -5.89 20.39 9.04
N ILE A 94 -4.71 20.94 9.34
CA ILE A 94 -4.37 21.30 10.72
C ILE A 94 -3.78 22.71 10.68
N GLY A 95 -4.54 23.64 11.25
CA GLY A 95 -4.10 24.99 11.59
C GLY A 95 -3.48 25.05 12.98
#